data_AF-A0AAU9X1Q5-F1
#
_entry.id   AF-A0AAU9X1Q5-F1
#
_cell.length_a   1.000
_cell.length_b   1.000
_cell.length_c   1.000
_cell.angle_alpha   90.00
_cell.angle_beta   90.00
_cell.angle_gamma   90.00
#
_symmetry.space_group_name_H-M   'P 1'
#
loop_
_entity.id
_entity.type
_entity.pdbx_description
1 polymer ?
#
loop_
_entity_poly.entity_id
_entity_poly.type
_entity_poly.pdbx_seq_one_letter_code
_entity_poly.pdbx_strand_id
1 'polypeptide(L)'
;MSSAGYTPLDDTDTDDPKRGQENEGEERKGKGEKSKLQKIKNVFHKTGYPSAVWYILGNEFCERFSYYGMHAILVIYLTQMLKMDDDSATAVYHAFNMLCYFSPLFGAMLADSLLGKYK
;
A
#
# COMPACT_ATOMS: atom_id res chain seq x y z
N MET A 1 -31.11 82.70 -22.51
CA MET A 1 -32.30 82.52 -21.65
C MET A 1 -32.99 81.24 -22.09
N SER A 2 -32.70 80.16 -21.36
CA SER A 2 -33.65 79.46 -20.49
C SER A 2 -34.61 78.56 -21.27
N SER A 3 -34.33 77.27 -21.24
CA SER A 3 -35.28 76.20 -21.59
C SER A 3 -34.94 74.98 -20.76
N ALA A 4 -36.00 74.24 -20.43
CA ALA A 4 -36.07 73.00 -19.66
C ALA A 4 -36.04 73.18 -18.14
N GLY A 5 -37.25 73.15 -17.57
CA GLY A 5 -37.45 72.90 -16.14
C GLY A 5 -37.22 71.42 -15.79
N TYR A 6 -36.97 71.19 -14.51
CA TYR A 6 -37.11 69.90 -13.86
C TYR A 6 -37.54 70.12 -12.42
N THR A 7 -38.70 69.59 -12.06
CA THR A 7 -39.27 69.54 -10.71
C THR A 7 -38.75 68.33 -9.93
N PRO A 8 -38.81 68.36 -8.58
CA PRO A 8 -38.13 67.42 -7.70
C PRO A 8 -38.94 66.12 -7.51
N LEU A 9 -38.24 64.99 -7.35
CA LEU A 9 -38.79 63.72 -6.87
C LEU A 9 -38.03 63.41 -5.57
N ASP A 10 -38.63 63.61 -4.40
CA ASP A 10 -39.65 62.78 -3.72
C ASP A 10 -39.02 61.54 -3.06
N ASP A 11 -39.14 61.51 -1.74
CA ASP A 11 -38.54 60.56 -0.81
C ASP A 11 -39.25 59.21 -0.92
N THR A 12 -38.56 58.18 -1.41
CA THR A 12 -38.95 56.79 -1.20
C THR A 12 -37.74 55.98 -0.76
N ASP A 13 -37.80 55.49 0.48
CA ASP A 13 -37.05 54.34 0.96
C ASP A 13 -37.04 53.24 -0.09
N THR A 14 -35.87 52.92 -0.65
CA THR A 14 -35.66 51.67 -1.38
C THR A 14 -34.36 51.04 -0.89
N ASP A 15 -34.53 50.04 -0.04
CA ASP A 15 -33.56 48.99 0.24
C ASP A 15 -32.94 48.48 -1.07
N ASP A 16 -31.65 48.77 -1.34
CA ASP A 16 -30.93 48.11 -2.44
C ASP A 16 -30.31 46.78 -1.93
N PRO A 17 -30.61 45.63 -2.57
CA PRO A 17 -30.61 44.30 -1.93
C PRO A 17 -29.26 43.57 -2.07
N LYS A 18 -28.18 44.27 -2.43
CA LYS A 18 -26.98 43.65 -3.02
C LYS A 18 -25.97 43.06 -2.02
N ARG A 19 -26.05 43.37 -0.72
CA ARG A 19 -25.09 42.87 0.28
C ARG A 19 -25.37 41.43 0.74
N GLY A 20 -26.57 40.91 0.49
CA GLY A 20 -26.95 39.53 0.84
C GLY A 20 -26.41 38.48 -0.14
N GLN A 21 -26.21 38.84 -1.40
CA GLN A 21 -25.89 37.85 -2.45
C GLN A 21 -24.40 37.50 -2.54
N GLU A 22 -23.51 38.42 -2.14
CA GLU A 22 -22.06 38.17 -2.12
C GLU A 22 -21.67 37.21 -0.99
N ASN A 23 -22.30 37.33 0.18
CA ASN A 23 -22.03 36.46 1.34
C ASN A 23 -22.49 35.00 1.12
N GLU A 24 -23.61 34.79 0.42
CA GLU A 24 -24.11 33.44 0.13
C GLU A 24 -23.25 32.67 -0.89
N GLY A 25 -22.58 33.38 -1.80
CA GLY A 25 -21.71 32.80 -2.81
C GLY A 25 -20.41 32.23 -2.23
N GLU A 26 -19.81 32.91 -1.25
CA GLU A 26 -18.61 32.44 -0.55
C GLU A 26 -18.92 31.30 0.42
N GLU A 27 -20.07 31.34 1.11
CA GLU A 27 -20.49 30.30 2.05
C GLU A 27 -20.77 28.95 1.34
N ARG A 28 -21.35 29.00 0.13
CA ARG A 28 -21.53 27.82 -0.75
C ARG A 28 -20.21 27.25 -1.24
N LYS A 29 -19.22 28.10 -1.58
CA LYS A 29 -17.88 27.64 -1.96
C LYS A 29 -17.14 26.97 -0.81
N GLY A 30 -17.21 27.55 0.39
CA GLY A 30 -16.61 26.99 1.60
C GLY A 30 -17.22 25.64 2.00
N LYS A 31 -18.52 25.43 1.79
CA LYS A 31 -19.20 24.17 2.09
C LYS A 31 -18.78 23.03 1.15
N GLY A 32 -18.56 23.33 -0.13
CA GLY A 32 -18.06 22.36 -1.12
C GLY A 32 -16.61 21.95 -0.88
N GLU A 33 -15.76 22.89 -0.46
CA GLU A 33 -14.36 22.61 -0.14
C GLU A 33 -14.20 21.84 1.17
N LYS A 34 -14.98 22.18 2.21
CA LYS A 34 -15.00 21.44 3.48
C LYS A 34 -15.53 20.01 3.32
N SER A 35 -16.55 19.80 2.48
CA SER A 35 -17.05 18.45 2.15
C SER A 35 -15.99 17.60 1.45
N LYS A 36 -15.24 18.19 0.50
CA LYS A 36 -14.12 17.52 -0.16
C LYS A 36 -13.03 17.18 0.84
N LEU A 37 -12.54 18.14 1.63
CA LEU A 37 -11.50 17.94 2.65
C LEU A 37 -11.87 16.88 3.70
N GLN A 38 -13.14 16.85 4.13
CA GLN A 38 -13.64 15.85 5.07
C GLN A 38 -13.70 14.45 4.44
N LYS A 39 -13.98 14.35 3.14
CA LYS A 39 -13.91 13.09 2.38
C LYS A 39 -12.47 12.59 2.24
N ILE A 40 -11.49 13.47 2.00
CA ILE A 40 -10.06 13.08 1.94
C ILE A 40 -9.55 12.65 3.32
N LYS A 41 -9.95 13.36 4.39
CA LYS A 41 -9.62 12.99 5.77
C LYS A 41 -10.21 11.63 6.17
N ASN A 42 -11.43 11.30 5.73
CA ASN A 42 -12.05 9.99 6.00
C ASN A 42 -11.38 8.84 5.25
N VAL A 43 -10.75 9.08 4.09
CA VAL A 43 -9.91 8.08 3.40
C VAL A 43 -8.60 7.84 4.16
N PHE A 44 -8.05 8.88 4.80
CA PHE A 44 -6.84 8.80 5.60
C PHE A 44 -7.06 8.32 7.05
N HIS A 45 -8.29 8.36 7.58
CA HIS A 45 -8.64 7.95 8.95
C HIS A 45 -9.08 6.49 9.04
N LYS A 46 -8.31 5.58 8.45
CA LYS A 46 -8.30 4.17 8.85
C LYS A 46 -6.92 3.86 9.40
N THR A 47 -6.64 4.42 10.59
CA THR A 47 -5.45 4.14 11.39
C THR A 47 -5.55 2.72 11.96
N GLY A 48 -5.31 1.76 11.10
CA GLY A 48 -5.12 0.36 11.43
C GLY A 48 -4.38 -0.26 10.25
N TYR A 49 -3.25 -0.90 10.52
CA TYR A 49 -2.47 -1.59 9.50
C TYR A 49 -3.42 -2.47 8.66
N PRO A 50 -3.39 -2.38 7.32
CA PRO A 50 -4.25 -3.21 6.50
C PRO A 50 -3.99 -4.68 6.84
N SER A 51 -5.04 -5.51 6.87
CA SER A 51 -4.92 -6.94 7.24
C SER A 51 -3.88 -7.69 6.41
N ALA A 52 -3.58 -7.20 5.20
CA ALA A 52 -2.47 -7.63 4.35
C ALA A 52 -1.10 -7.66 5.06
N VAL A 53 -0.84 -6.72 5.99
CA VAL A 53 0.44 -6.64 6.71
C VAL A 53 0.67 -7.89 7.57
N TRP A 54 -0.36 -8.44 8.21
CA TRP A 54 -0.23 -9.68 8.98
C TRP A 54 0.07 -10.89 8.10
N TYR A 55 -0.51 -10.95 6.90
CA TYR A 55 -0.19 -12.01 5.93
C TYR A 55 1.25 -11.90 5.41
N ILE A 56 1.72 -10.69 5.13
CA ILE A 56 3.09 -10.44 4.68
C ILE A 56 4.09 -10.79 5.79
N LEU A 57 3.82 -10.38 7.03
CA LEU A 57 4.67 -10.70 8.18
C LEU A 57 4.69 -12.21 8.47
N GLY A 58 3.54 -12.88 8.39
CA GLY A 58 3.45 -14.34 8.53
C GLY A 58 4.22 -15.07 7.44
N ASN A 59 4.14 -14.59 6.19
CA ASN A 59 4.90 -15.13 5.07
C ASN A 59 6.40 -14.95 5.26
N GLU A 60 6.86 -13.74 5.59
CA GLU A 60 8.29 -13.47 5.85
C GLU A 60 8.79 -14.31 7.02
N PHE A 61 8.02 -14.41 8.11
CA PHE A 61 8.39 -15.25 9.25
C PHE A 61 8.48 -16.73 8.86
N CYS A 62 7.53 -17.23 8.07
CA CYS A 62 7.54 -18.60 7.58
C CYS A 62 8.77 -18.85 6.69
N GLU A 63 9.12 -17.93 5.80
CA GLU A 63 10.30 -18.03 4.95
C GLU A 63 11.59 -18.09 5.77
N ARG A 64 11.74 -17.21 6.76
CA ARG A 64 12.90 -17.22 7.68
C ARG A 64 12.94 -18.48 8.54
N PHE A 65 11.79 -18.92 9.05
CA PHE A 65 11.68 -20.13 9.86
C PHE A 65 12.05 -21.37 9.06
N SER A 66 11.52 -21.52 7.84
CA SER A 66 11.84 -22.64 6.97
C SER A 66 13.30 -22.60 6.52
N TYR A 67 13.86 -21.43 6.22
CA TYR A 67 15.27 -21.28 5.86
C TYR A 67 16.21 -21.69 7.01
N TYR A 68 16.11 -21.02 8.17
CA TYR A 68 17.01 -21.35 9.29
C TYR A 68 16.69 -22.72 9.91
N GLY A 69 15.42 -23.12 9.94
CA GLY A 69 14.97 -24.41 10.46
C GLY A 69 15.48 -25.58 9.65
N MET A 70 15.43 -25.51 8.31
CA MET A 70 15.96 -26.56 7.43
C MET A 70 17.47 -26.74 7.64
N HIS A 71 18.23 -25.65 7.73
CA HIS A 71 19.65 -25.70 8.02
C HIS A 71 19.93 -26.31 9.41
N ALA A 72 19.19 -25.89 10.44
CA ALA A 72 19.40 -26.34 11.81
C ALA A 72 19.03 -27.83 11.99
N ILE A 73 17.85 -28.26 11.51
CA ILE A 73 17.40 -29.65 11.68
C ILE A 73 18.28 -30.62 10.91
N LEU A 74 18.81 -30.22 9.76
CA LEU A 74 19.72 -31.04 8.96
C LEU A 74 21.03 -31.34 9.71
N VAL A 75 21.66 -30.31 10.29
CA VAL A 75 22.91 -30.48 11.05
C VAL A 75 22.67 -31.34 12.30
N ILE A 76 21.57 -31.10 13.02
CA ILE A 76 21.20 -31.89 14.19
C ILE A 76 20.93 -33.34 13.79
N TYR A 77 20.25 -33.59 12.66
CA TYR A 77 19.96 -34.95 12.19
C TYR A 77 21.23 -35.73 11.85
N LEU A 78 22.16 -35.11 11.12
CA LEU A 78 23.43 -35.74 10.73
C LEU A 78 24.31 -36.09 11.94
N THR A 79 24.38 -35.18 12.92
CA THR A 79 25.22 -35.36 14.11
C THR A 79 24.58 -36.26 15.16
N GLN A 80 23.29 -36.08 15.47
CA GLN A 80 22.62 -36.78 16.58
C GLN A 80 22.02 -38.13 16.18
N MET A 81 21.34 -38.19 15.03
CA MET A 81 20.65 -39.42 14.60
C MET A 81 21.57 -40.34 13.81
N LEU A 82 22.35 -39.76 12.90
CA LEU A 82 23.23 -40.53 12.02
C LEU A 82 24.62 -40.75 12.63
N LYS A 83 24.96 -40.06 13.73
CA LYS A 83 26.25 -40.12 14.44
C LYS A 83 27.44 -40.03 13.48
N MET A 84 27.31 -39.21 12.46
CA MET A 84 28.39 -38.97 11.52
C MET A 84 29.49 -38.15 12.19
N ASP A 85 30.72 -38.41 11.77
CA ASP A 85 31.87 -37.59 12.12
C ASP A 85 31.68 -36.15 11.60
N ASP A 86 32.19 -35.16 12.34
CA ASP A 86 31.94 -33.74 12.09
C ASP A 86 32.35 -33.31 10.67
N ASP A 87 33.43 -33.90 10.14
CA ASP A 87 33.91 -33.66 8.78
C ASP A 87 32.90 -34.14 7.73
N SER A 88 32.34 -35.33 7.94
CA SER A 88 31.37 -35.93 7.02
C SER A 88 30.02 -35.22 7.08
N ALA A 89 29.57 -34.83 8.28
CA ALA A 89 28.33 -34.07 8.47
C ALA A 89 28.41 -32.71 7.76
N THR A 90 29.57 -32.05 7.85
CA THR A 90 29.83 -30.76 7.19
C THR A 90 29.84 -30.90 5.66
N ALA A 91 30.45 -31.97 5.13
CA ALA A 91 30.44 -32.25 3.69
C ALA A 91 29.01 -32.41 3.15
N VAL A 92 28.16 -33.17 3.84
CA VAL A 92 26.75 -33.36 3.45
C VAL A 92 25.95 -32.05 3.58
N TYR A 93 26.17 -31.28 4.63
CA TYR A 93 25.55 -29.97 4.81
C TYR A 93 25.86 -29.01 3.65
N HIS A 94 27.12 -28.93 3.23
CA HIS A 94 27.50 -28.11 2.07
C HIS A 94 26.92 -28.65 0.77
N ALA A 95 26.92 -29.98 0.57
CA ALA A 95 26.30 -30.60 -0.61
C ALA A 95 24.80 -30.28 -0.69
N PHE A 96 24.10 -30.34 0.43
CA PHE A 96 22.68 -29.96 0.51
C PHE A 96 22.48 -28.48 0.15
N ASN A 97 23.30 -27.57 0.67
CA ASN A 97 23.22 -26.16 0.32
C ASN A 97 23.48 -25.91 -1.17
N MET A 98 24.48 -26.58 -1.75
CA MET A 98 24.72 -26.51 -3.20
C MET A 98 23.52 -27.01 -4.00
N LEU A 99 22.87 -28.10 -3.55
CA LEU A 99 21.63 -28.59 -4.15
C LEU A 99 20.47 -27.60 -4.02
N CYS A 100 20.32 -26.92 -2.88
CA CYS A 100 19.30 -25.88 -2.71
C CYS A 100 19.50 -24.72 -3.70
N TYR A 101 20.75 -24.32 -3.96
CA TYR A 101 21.05 -23.31 -4.99
C TYR A 101 20.94 -23.85 -6.42
N PHE A 102 21.21 -25.14 -6.62
CA PHE A 102 21.09 -25.80 -7.92
C PHE A 102 19.63 -26.08 -8.32
N SER A 103 18.77 -26.41 -7.36
CA SER A 103 17.36 -26.74 -7.54
C SER A 103 16.58 -25.68 -8.34
N PRO A 104 16.66 -24.36 -8.05
CA PRO A 104 15.98 -23.36 -8.87
C PRO A 104 16.56 -23.24 -10.28
N LEU A 105 17.86 -23.45 -10.47
CA LEU A 105 18.48 -23.45 -11.80
C LEU A 105 17.99 -24.66 -12.63
N PHE A 106 17.95 -25.83 -12.01
CA PHE A 106 17.42 -27.05 -12.59
C PHE A 106 15.91 -26.95 -12.86
N GLY A 107 15.16 -26.37 -11.93
CA GLY A 107 13.75 -26.09 -12.05
C GLY A 107 13.44 -25.12 -13.19
N ALA A 108 14.26 -24.08 -13.39
CA ALA A 108 14.15 -23.19 -14.53
C ALA A 108 14.41 -23.92 -15.85
N MET A 109 15.50 -24.70 -15.95
CA MET A 109 15.79 -25.50 -17.14
C MET A 109 14.67 -26.50 -17.46
N LEU A 110 14.08 -27.13 -16.44
CA LEU A 110 12.92 -28.03 -16.59
C LEU A 110 11.66 -27.26 -16.99
N ALA A 111 11.38 -26.10 -16.40
CA ALA A 111 10.25 -25.26 -16.76
C ALA A 111 10.37 -24.77 -18.21
N ASP A 112 11.55 -24.37 -18.65
CA ASP A 112 11.80 -23.99 -20.05
C ASP A 112 11.59 -25.19 -20.99
N SER A 113 12.00 -26.39 -20.56
CA SER A 113 11.84 -27.62 -21.34
C SER A 113 10.40 -28.15 -21.39
N LEU A 114 9.61 -27.94 -20.33
CA LEU A 114 8.24 -28.47 -20.18
C LEU A 114 7.15 -27.45 -20.55
N LEU A 115 7.30 -26.17 -20.17
CA LEU A 115 6.33 -25.09 -20.47
C LEU A 115 6.60 -24.37 -21.81
N GLY A 116 7.79 -24.51 -22.41
CA GLY A 116 8.08 -23.95 -23.74
C GLY A 116 7.44 -24.72 -24.90
N LYS A 117 6.78 -25.85 -24.62
CA LYS A 117 6.06 -26.70 -25.59
C LYS A 117 4.53 -26.61 -25.45
N TYR A 118 4.01 -25.49 -24.95
CA TYR A 118 2.60 -25.17 -25.16
C TYR A 118 2.42 -24.65 -26.59
N LYS A 119 1.53 -25.36 -27.30
CA LYS A 119 1.03 -25.07 -28.64
C LYS A 119 0.05 -23.90 -28.61
#